data_AF-A0A2E6X200-F1
#
_entry.id   AF-A0A2E6X200-F1
#
_cell.length_a   1.000
_cell.length_b   1.000
_cell.length_c   1.000
_cell.angle_alpha   90.00
_cell.angle_beta   90.00
_cell.angle_gamma   90.00
#
_symmetry.space_group_name_H-M   'P 1'
#
loop_
_entity.id
_entity.type
_entity.pdbx_description
1 polymer ?
#
loop_
_entity_poly.entity_id
_entity_poly.type
_entity_poly.pdbx_seq_one_letter_code
_entity_poly.pdbx_strand_id
1 'polypeptide(L)'
;MRIRIGAFFRRRIIQPVLDQFYGFGRAISWSALSSIGTSRIARLTIIMPFVGYLIVFNSTFSEYFSTILPADLAHETDDLLTFLYSRNLYFLYFGLLLFGGGVAIFNVAAPSQIRRFPAAESYIAAMHKIKTPNVVIGSFENIIGMYFTSLHGEERSPVFDARKIGFPSNVSDDLHRFVERLFLATEFSDEDFEPVDDRLGSRFWTGSGYLMTDEVLDVAYSGRRAERVLHRALLDEAVAHPTDVFYLEHRALEYRRSAARIVVFLFYAMGSALLVFPSIITSILIVKFW
;
A
#
# COMPACT_ATOMS: atom_id res chain seq x y z
N MET A 1 24.07 21.61 28.27
CA MET A 1 23.15 20.68 28.98
C MET A 1 21.69 20.71 28.47
N ARG A 2 21.32 21.45 27.41
CA ARG A 2 19.92 21.55 26.90
C ARG A 2 19.50 20.52 25.84
N ILE A 3 20.42 19.69 25.31
CA ILE A 3 20.16 18.82 24.15
C ILE A 3 19.62 17.41 24.53
N ARG A 4 19.83 16.95 25.77
CA ARG A 4 19.41 15.59 26.20
C ARG A 4 17.91 15.41 26.47
N ILE A 5 17.18 16.49 26.77
CA ILE A 5 15.76 16.39 27.14
C ILE A 5 14.87 16.12 25.91
N GLY A 6 15.20 16.68 24.74
CA GLY A 6 14.46 16.45 23.51
C GLY A 6 14.58 15.02 22.96
N ALA A 7 15.76 14.41 23.09
CA ALA A 7 15.99 13.03 22.64
C ALA A 7 15.21 12.00 23.48
N PHE A 8 15.07 12.25 24.79
CA PHE A 8 14.34 11.36 25.69
C PHE A 8 12.82 11.44 25.48
N PHE A 9 12.27 12.65 25.31
CA PHE A 9 10.84 12.84 25.08
C PHE A 9 10.39 12.26 23.72
N ARG A 10 11.21 12.43 22.66
CA ARG A 10 10.94 11.86 21.33
C ARG A 10 10.93 10.33 21.35
N ARG A 11 11.86 9.69 22.08
CA ARG A 11 11.89 8.22 22.17
C ARG A 11 10.72 7.65 22.97
N ARG A 12 10.31 8.28 24.07
CA ARG A 12 9.36 7.64 25.00
C ARG A 12 7.88 7.80 24.62
N ILE A 13 7.51 8.90 23.96
CA ILE A 13 6.09 9.19 23.66
C ILE A 13 5.77 9.10 22.17
N ILE A 14 6.66 9.55 21.29
CA ILE A 14 6.38 9.64 19.86
C ILE A 14 6.59 8.29 19.16
N GLN A 15 7.61 7.50 19.55
CA GLN A 15 7.87 6.20 18.94
C GLN A 15 6.69 5.21 19.00
N PRO A 16 5.99 4.99 20.12
CA PRO A 16 4.90 4.00 20.16
C PRO A 16 3.72 4.39 19.25
N VAL A 17 3.39 5.67 19.17
CA VAL A 17 2.34 6.18 18.27
C VAL A 17 2.75 5.98 16.81
N LEU A 18 4.00 6.31 16.48
CA LEU A 18 4.54 6.07 15.15
C LEU A 18 4.55 4.57 14.81
N ASP A 19 4.98 3.70 15.72
CA ASP A 19 4.96 2.24 15.54
C ASP A 19 3.57 1.70 15.24
N GLN A 20 2.56 2.23 15.92
CA GLN A 20 1.16 1.89 15.66
C GLN A 20 0.73 2.36 14.25
N PHE A 21 1.06 3.59 13.86
CA PHE A 21 0.79 4.09 12.51
C PHE A 21 1.54 3.30 11.42
N TYR A 22 2.77 2.84 11.69
CA TYR A 22 3.54 2.00 10.77
C TYR A 22 2.97 0.59 10.67
N GLY A 23 2.58 -0.02 11.78
CA GLY A 23 1.86 -1.30 11.80
C GLY A 23 0.56 -1.23 11.01
N PHE A 24 -0.19 -0.13 11.19
CA PHE A 24 -1.41 0.13 10.46
C PHE A 24 -1.17 0.34 8.96
N GLY A 25 -0.16 1.13 8.60
CA GLY A 25 0.28 1.32 7.23
C GLY A 25 0.66 -0.01 6.57
N ARG A 26 1.25 -0.95 7.33
CA ARG A 26 1.56 -2.31 6.84
C ARG A 26 0.32 -3.18 6.65
N ALA A 27 -0.64 -3.11 7.58
CA ALA A 27 -1.88 -3.89 7.52
C ALA A 27 -2.77 -3.48 6.33
N ILE A 28 -2.74 -2.21 5.93
CA ILE A 28 -3.49 -1.72 4.77
C ILE A 28 -2.62 -1.93 3.53
N SER A 29 -2.79 -3.04 2.83
CA SER A 29 -2.20 -3.27 1.51
C SER A 29 -3.15 -2.82 0.38
N TRP A 30 -2.62 -2.53 -0.80
CA TRP A 30 -3.46 -2.29 -1.98
C TRP A 30 -4.30 -3.52 -2.33
N SER A 31 -3.79 -4.73 -2.09
CA SER A 31 -4.53 -5.98 -2.27
C SER A 31 -5.77 -6.05 -1.36
N ALA A 32 -5.64 -5.69 -0.08
CA ALA A 32 -6.78 -5.61 0.84
C ALA A 32 -7.84 -4.60 0.35
N LEU A 33 -7.41 -3.39 -0.05
CA LEU A 33 -8.31 -2.36 -0.58
C LEU A 33 -8.94 -2.74 -1.92
N SER A 34 -8.27 -3.58 -2.71
CA SER A 34 -8.76 -4.01 -4.01
C SER A 34 -9.99 -4.91 -3.92
N SER A 35 -10.15 -5.68 -2.84
CA SER A 35 -11.33 -6.52 -2.61
C SER A 35 -12.63 -5.69 -2.64
N ILE A 36 -12.57 -4.48 -2.09
CA ILE A 36 -13.67 -3.52 -2.08
C ILE A 36 -13.72 -2.76 -3.41
N GLY A 37 -12.62 -2.12 -3.81
CA GLY A 37 -12.59 -1.18 -4.94
C GLY A 37 -12.79 -1.81 -6.32
N THR A 38 -12.53 -3.12 -6.47
CA THR A 38 -12.74 -3.82 -7.74
C THR A 38 -14.14 -4.40 -7.90
N SER A 39 -14.94 -4.46 -6.82
CA SER A 39 -16.29 -5.00 -6.87
C SER A 39 -17.21 -4.18 -7.78
N ARG A 40 -18.11 -4.85 -8.52
CA ARG A 40 -19.06 -4.18 -9.44
C ARG A 40 -19.97 -3.21 -8.69
N ILE A 41 -20.40 -3.60 -7.49
CA ILE A 41 -21.23 -2.78 -6.61
C ILE A 41 -20.49 -1.51 -6.21
N ALA A 42 -19.23 -1.60 -5.78
CA ALA A 42 -18.43 -0.41 -5.44
C ALA A 42 -18.16 0.49 -6.66
N ARG A 43 -18.10 -0.04 -7.88
CA ARG A 43 -17.99 0.82 -9.07
C ARG A 43 -19.28 1.58 -9.37
N LEU A 44 -20.44 0.98 -9.08
CA LEU A 44 -21.74 1.66 -9.22
C LEU A 44 -21.88 2.81 -8.21
N THR A 45 -21.24 2.71 -7.03
CA THR A 45 -21.28 3.81 -6.04
C THR A 45 -20.55 5.07 -6.50
N ILE A 46 -19.72 5.02 -7.55
CA ILE A 46 -19.14 6.22 -8.16
C ILE A 46 -20.24 7.12 -8.77
N ILE A 47 -21.34 6.54 -9.23
CA ILE A 47 -22.47 7.26 -9.83
C ILE A 47 -23.46 7.72 -8.74
N MET A 48 -23.44 7.09 -7.56
CA MET A 48 -24.37 7.37 -6.47
C MET A 48 -24.39 8.83 -5.98
N PRO A 49 -23.31 9.64 -6.01
CA PRO A 49 -23.40 11.06 -5.66
C PRO A 49 -24.35 11.83 -6.57
N PHE A 50 -24.44 11.49 -7.85
CA PHE A 50 -25.35 12.14 -8.78
C PHE A 50 -26.80 11.72 -8.52
N VAL A 51 -27.01 10.42 -8.30
CA VAL A 51 -28.34 9.87 -7.98
C VAL A 51 -28.82 10.39 -6.63
N GLY A 52 -27.95 10.38 -5.61
CA GLY A 52 -28.23 10.88 -4.28
C GLY A 52 -28.50 12.38 -4.26
N TYR A 53 -27.79 13.16 -5.08
CA TYR A 53 -28.09 14.58 -5.25
C TYR A 53 -29.50 14.77 -5.84
N LEU A 54 -29.83 14.03 -6.91
CA LEU A 54 -31.17 14.07 -7.50
C LEU A 54 -32.26 13.66 -6.49
N ILE A 55 -32.00 12.68 -5.62
CA ILE A 55 -32.96 12.25 -4.59
C ILE A 55 -33.12 13.31 -3.50
N VAL A 56 -32.02 13.85 -2.97
CA VAL A 56 -32.04 14.80 -1.86
C VAL A 56 -32.66 16.14 -2.28
N PHE A 57 -32.43 16.58 -3.51
CA PHE A 57 -32.92 17.88 -4.01
C PHE A 57 -34.27 17.80 -4.75
N ASN A 58 -34.84 16.60 -4.89
CA ASN A 58 -36.18 16.44 -5.44
C ASN A 58 -37.21 16.46 -4.31
N SER A 59 -38.04 17.51 -4.29
CA SER A 59 -39.07 17.71 -3.26
C SER A 59 -40.08 16.57 -3.18
N THR A 60 -40.41 15.94 -4.30
CA THR A 60 -41.33 14.78 -4.34
C THR A 60 -40.76 13.58 -3.60
N PHE A 61 -39.47 13.30 -3.75
CA PHE A 61 -38.81 12.22 -3.03
C PHE A 61 -38.64 12.53 -1.55
N SER A 62 -38.28 13.76 -1.18
CA SER A 62 -38.17 14.12 0.24
C SER A 62 -39.51 14.03 0.96
N GLU A 63 -40.59 14.45 0.28
CA GLU A 63 -41.95 14.36 0.81
C GLU A 63 -42.38 12.90 0.94
N TYR A 64 -42.18 12.07 -0.09
CA TYR A 64 -42.50 10.64 -0.04
C TYR A 64 -41.77 9.90 1.10
N PHE A 65 -40.48 10.17 1.30
CA PHE A 65 -39.72 9.62 2.44
C PHE A 65 -40.21 10.16 3.79
N SER A 66 -40.68 11.42 3.85
CA SER A 66 -41.29 11.96 5.07
C SER A 66 -42.66 11.34 5.39
N THR A 67 -43.41 10.89 4.38
CA THR A 67 -44.76 10.32 4.54
C THR A 67 -44.75 8.83 4.87
N ILE A 68 -43.80 8.05 4.33
CA ILE A 68 -43.63 6.63 4.66
C ILE A 68 -43.04 6.44 6.06
N LEU A 69 -42.25 7.41 6.51
CA LEU A 69 -41.79 7.47 7.88
C LEU A 69 -42.95 7.89 8.79
N PRO A 70 -43.34 7.09 9.79
CA PRO A 70 -44.51 7.40 10.60
C PRO A 70 -44.30 8.73 11.34
N ALA A 71 -45.02 9.77 10.91
CA ALA A 71 -45.04 11.08 11.57
C ALA A 71 -45.52 10.99 13.04
N ASP A 72 -46.25 9.92 13.37
CA ASP A 72 -46.74 9.61 14.72
C ASP A 72 -45.64 9.17 15.69
N LEU A 73 -44.45 8.77 15.22
CA LEU A 73 -43.32 8.38 16.09
C LEU A 73 -42.50 9.58 16.59
N ALA A 74 -42.66 10.76 15.97
CA ALA A 74 -41.83 11.94 16.24
C ALA A 74 -42.46 12.93 17.24
N HIS A 75 -43.72 12.75 17.62
CA HIS A 75 -44.47 13.77 18.37
C HIS A 75 -44.24 13.73 19.90
N GLU A 76 -43.61 12.70 20.47
CA GLU A 76 -43.52 12.57 21.93
C GLU A 76 -42.11 12.73 22.55
N THR A 77 -41.03 12.82 21.78
CA THR A 77 -39.71 13.02 22.39
C THR A 77 -38.80 13.95 21.59
N ASP A 78 -38.36 15.04 22.25
CA ASP A 78 -37.28 15.97 21.87
C ASP A 78 -35.89 15.27 21.89
N ASP A 79 -35.85 14.00 21.45
CA ASP A 79 -34.73 13.10 21.64
C ASP A 79 -33.70 13.24 20.51
N LEU A 80 -32.42 13.13 20.85
CA LEU A 80 -31.30 13.15 19.90
C LEU A 80 -31.49 12.13 18.76
N LEU A 81 -32.19 11.02 19.04
CA LEU A 81 -32.54 10.00 18.06
C LEU A 81 -33.42 10.53 16.92
N THR A 82 -34.45 11.33 17.22
CA THR A 82 -35.35 11.91 16.22
C THR A 82 -34.61 12.93 15.36
N PHE A 83 -33.71 13.71 15.96
CA PHE A 83 -32.84 14.63 15.23
C PHE A 83 -31.89 13.90 14.28
N LEU A 84 -31.19 12.87 14.77
CA LEU A 84 -30.26 12.09 13.94
C LEU A 84 -30.99 11.36 12.82
N TYR A 85 -32.19 10.84 13.10
CA TYR A 85 -33.06 10.19 12.12
C TYR A 85 -33.46 11.13 10.98
N SER A 86 -33.83 12.38 11.30
CA SER A 86 -34.16 13.40 10.29
C SER A 86 -32.99 13.69 9.33
N ARG A 87 -31.76 13.38 9.75
CA ARG A 87 -30.54 13.58 8.97
C ARG A 87 -30.03 12.31 8.26
N ASN A 88 -30.75 11.20 8.34
CA ASN A 88 -30.33 9.92 7.76
C ASN A 88 -30.06 9.98 6.25
N LEU A 89 -30.89 10.71 5.49
CA LEU A 89 -30.67 10.90 4.04
C LEU A 89 -29.36 11.63 3.75
N TYR A 90 -28.98 12.61 4.58
CA TYR A 90 -27.70 13.30 4.45
C TYR A 90 -26.53 12.38 4.78
N PHE A 91 -26.62 11.59 5.86
CA PHE A 91 -25.59 10.61 6.21
C PHE A 91 -25.40 9.56 5.10
N LEU A 92 -26.50 9.07 4.52
CA LEU A 92 -26.45 8.14 3.40
C LEU A 92 -25.82 8.78 2.16
N TYR A 93 -26.18 10.02 1.84
CA TYR A 93 -25.60 10.78 0.74
C TYR A 93 -24.09 10.98 0.90
N PHE A 94 -23.66 11.54 2.03
CA PHE A 94 -22.23 11.80 2.29
C PHE A 94 -21.43 10.50 2.43
N GLY A 95 -22.03 9.46 3.03
CA GLY A 95 -21.42 8.13 3.12
C GLY A 95 -21.16 7.52 1.75
N LEU A 96 -22.16 7.53 0.86
CA LEU A 96 -22.01 7.08 -0.54
C LEU A 96 -21.00 7.94 -1.30
N LEU A 97 -20.97 9.25 -1.07
CA LEU A 97 -20.05 10.17 -1.73
C LEU A 97 -18.59 9.92 -1.33
N LEU A 98 -18.31 9.82 -0.03
CA LEU A 98 -16.96 9.50 0.44
C LEU A 98 -16.55 8.09 0.01
N PHE A 99 -17.45 7.11 0.10
CA PHE A 99 -17.14 5.76 -0.33
C PHE A 99 -16.84 5.69 -1.84
N GLY A 100 -17.72 6.25 -2.67
CA GLY A 100 -17.52 6.33 -4.13
C GLY A 100 -16.28 7.12 -4.53
N GLY A 101 -15.99 8.21 -3.81
CA GLY A 101 -14.74 8.97 -3.95
C GLY A 101 -13.51 8.12 -3.65
N GLY A 102 -13.56 7.30 -2.59
CA GLY A 102 -12.52 6.32 -2.26
C GLY A 102 -12.29 5.32 -3.40
N VAL A 103 -13.36 4.82 -4.02
CA VAL A 103 -13.28 3.88 -5.16
C VAL A 103 -12.66 4.57 -6.38
N ALA A 104 -13.02 5.83 -6.64
CA ALA A 104 -12.44 6.60 -7.73
C ALA A 104 -10.94 6.84 -7.52
N ILE A 105 -10.53 7.27 -6.32
CA ILE A 105 -9.11 7.45 -5.97
C ILE A 105 -8.35 6.12 -6.07
N PHE A 106 -8.92 5.02 -5.57
CA PHE A 106 -8.34 3.69 -5.70
C PHE A 106 -8.06 3.33 -7.17
N ASN A 107 -9.04 3.54 -8.06
CA ASN A 107 -8.91 3.20 -9.48
C ASN A 107 -7.84 4.02 -10.23
N VAL A 108 -7.54 5.23 -9.76
CA VAL A 108 -6.52 6.11 -10.34
C VAL A 108 -5.14 5.88 -9.70
N ALA A 109 -5.09 5.71 -8.38
CA ALA A 109 -3.85 5.67 -7.62
C ALA A 109 -3.21 4.28 -7.57
N ALA A 110 -4.02 3.21 -7.50
CA ALA A 110 -3.53 1.85 -7.37
C ALA A 110 -2.80 1.40 -8.65
N PRO A 111 -1.64 0.73 -8.53
CA PRO A 111 -0.95 0.17 -9.68
C PRO A 111 -1.84 -0.79 -10.47
N SER A 112 -1.76 -0.72 -11.80
CA SER A 112 -2.59 -1.55 -12.69
C SER A 112 -2.43 -3.05 -12.46
N GLN A 113 -1.23 -3.47 -12.05
CA GLN A 113 -0.85 -4.84 -11.73
C GLN A 113 -1.65 -5.36 -10.52
N ILE A 114 -1.66 -4.61 -9.41
CA ILE A 114 -2.40 -4.98 -8.20
C ILE A 114 -3.91 -4.96 -8.45
N ARG A 115 -4.39 -4.01 -9.26
CA ARG A 115 -5.82 -3.96 -9.62
C ARG A 115 -6.27 -5.17 -10.44
N ARG A 116 -5.40 -5.74 -11.27
CA ARG A 116 -5.69 -6.95 -12.06
C ARG A 116 -5.44 -8.23 -11.26
N PHE A 117 -4.42 -8.24 -10.42
CA PHE A 117 -3.95 -9.40 -9.66
C PHE A 117 -3.78 -9.04 -8.18
N PRO A 118 -4.87 -9.04 -7.39
CA PRO A 118 -4.81 -8.77 -5.96
C PRO A 118 -3.90 -9.73 -5.19
N ALA A 119 -3.92 -11.02 -5.57
CA ALA A 119 -3.12 -12.06 -4.94
C ALA A 119 -1.79 -12.26 -5.67
N ALA A 120 -0.69 -12.39 -4.91
CA ALA A 120 0.64 -12.62 -5.46
C ALA A 120 0.70 -13.88 -6.35
N GLU A 121 0.07 -14.98 -5.93
CA GLU A 121 0.01 -16.23 -6.68
C GLU A 121 -0.60 -16.04 -8.07
N SER A 122 -1.70 -15.28 -8.15
CA SER A 122 -2.37 -14.99 -9.43
C SER A 122 -1.51 -14.12 -10.35
N TYR A 123 -0.73 -13.21 -9.77
CA TYR A 123 0.21 -12.37 -10.50
C TYR A 123 1.38 -13.19 -11.04
N ILE A 124 2.02 -14.01 -10.19
CA ILE A 124 3.13 -14.89 -10.57
C ILE A 124 2.68 -15.86 -11.65
N ALA A 125 1.52 -16.51 -11.49
CA ALA A 125 0.98 -17.43 -12.49
C ALA A 125 0.71 -16.74 -13.84
N ALA A 126 0.29 -15.47 -13.83
CA ALA A 126 0.10 -14.68 -15.05
C ALA A 126 1.43 -14.27 -15.70
N MET A 127 2.40 -13.82 -14.90
CA MET A 127 3.73 -13.42 -15.39
C MET A 127 4.53 -14.62 -15.92
N HIS A 128 4.40 -15.78 -15.29
CA HIS A 128 5.05 -17.01 -15.73
C HIS A 128 4.59 -17.46 -17.14
N LYS A 129 3.34 -17.14 -17.54
CA LYS A 129 2.83 -17.41 -18.90
C LYS A 129 3.48 -16.54 -19.98
N ILE A 130 3.96 -15.34 -19.62
CA ILE A 130 4.60 -14.39 -20.53
C ILE A 130 6.10 -14.21 -20.23
N LYS A 131 6.69 -15.17 -19.49
CA LYS A 131 8.08 -15.11 -19.05
C LYS A 131 9.01 -15.02 -20.28
N THR A 132 9.73 -13.91 -20.36
CA THR A 132 10.89 -13.74 -21.23
C THR A 132 12.02 -13.13 -20.39
N PRO A 133 13.31 -13.32 -20.74
CA PRO A 133 14.42 -12.73 -19.99
C PRO A 133 14.25 -11.22 -19.78
N ASN A 134 13.85 -10.50 -20.83
CA ASN A 134 13.64 -9.05 -20.76
C ASN A 134 12.52 -8.64 -19.80
N VAL A 135 11.45 -9.45 -19.67
CA VAL A 135 10.36 -9.18 -18.72
C VAL A 135 10.84 -9.38 -17.28
N VAL A 136 11.66 -10.41 -17.03
CA VAL A 136 12.23 -10.67 -15.69
C VAL A 136 13.23 -9.57 -15.33
N ILE A 137 14.13 -9.21 -16.25
CA ILE A 137 15.10 -8.11 -16.06
C ILE A 137 14.36 -6.80 -15.79
N GLY A 138 13.37 -6.44 -16.61
CA GLY A 138 12.60 -5.21 -16.42
C GLY A 138 11.81 -5.18 -15.11
N SER A 139 11.31 -6.33 -14.65
CA SER A 139 10.68 -6.49 -13.34
C SER A 139 11.68 -6.26 -12.20
N PHE A 140 12.87 -6.86 -12.31
CA PHE A 140 13.95 -6.69 -11.35
C PHE A 140 14.43 -5.24 -11.27
N GLU A 141 14.70 -4.60 -12.41
CA GLU A 141 15.06 -3.18 -12.50
C GLU A 141 13.97 -2.27 -11.91
N ASN A 142 12.69 -2.59 -12.12
CA ASN A 142 11.58 -1.85 -11.53
C ASN A 142 11.58 -1.95 -9.99
N ILE A 143 11.89 -3.12 -9.41
CA ILE A 143 12.04 -3.29 -7.96
C ILE A 143 13.19 -2.42 -7.44
N ILE A 144 14.35 -2.48 -8.10
CA ILE A 144 15.53 -1.71 -7.72
C ILE A 144 15.25 -0.21 -7.80
N GLY A 145 14.58 0.25 -8.86
CA GLY A 145 14.15 1.64 -9.00
C GLY A 145 13.16 2.07 -7.90
N MET A 146 12.22 1.21 -7.52
CA MET A 146 11.30 1.47 -6.40
C MET A 146 12.05 1.54 -5.05
N TYR A 147 13.06 0.69 -4.86
CA TYR A 147 13.93 0.72 -3.70
C TYR A 147 14.71 2.05 -3.62
N PHE A 148 15.43 2.44 -4.68
CA PHE A 148 16.22 3.68 -4.68
C PHE A 148 15.40 4.96 -4.60
N THR A 149 14.24 5.01 -5.27
CA THR A 149 13.32 6.16 -5.14
C THR A 149 12.75 6.26 -3.73
N SER A 150 12.64 5.15 -3.01
CA SER A 150 12.20 5.13 -1.61
C SER A 150 13.35 5.45 -0.65
N LEU A 151 14.60 5.06 -0.95
CA LEU A 151 15.76 5.25 -0.07
C LEU A 151 16.54 6.56 -0.26
N HIS A 152 16.41 7.25 -1.41
CA HIS A 152 17.13 8.50 -1.68
C HIS A 152 17.03 9.48 -0.48
N GLY A 153 18.18 9.74 0.17
CA GLY A 153 18.32 10.63 1.32
C GLY A 153 18.74 9.99 2.66
N GLU A 154 18.76 8.65 2.78
CA GLU A 154 19.09 7.96 4.06
C GLU A 154 20.53 7.45 4.18
N GLU A 155 21.28 7.33 3.07
CA GLU A 155 22.70 6.93 3.04
C GLU A 155 23.63 7.78 3.94
N ARG A 156 23.15 8.94 4.41
CA ARG A 156 23.91 9.88 5.26
C ARG A 156 23.53 9.85 6.74
N SER A 157 22.59 9.01 7.16
CA SER A 157 22.13 8.97 8.55
C SER A 157 22.51 7.65 9.24
N PRO A 158 23.36 7.67 10.28
CA PRO A 158 23.74 6.47 11.05
C PRO A 158 22.57 5.89 11.89
N VAL A 159 21.35 6.40 11.71
CA VAL A 159 20.13 5.93 12.35
C VAL A 159 19.26 5.28 11.27
N PHE A 160 19.69 4.10 10.81
CA PHE A 160 18.92 3.16 9.99
C PHE A 160 17.73 2.57 10.78
N ASP A 161 16.87 3.41 11.36
CA ASP A 161 15.56 2.97 11.88
C ASP A 161 14.55 3.22 10.74
N ALA A 162 14.74 2.41 9.68
CA ALA A 162 14.13 2.48 8.35
C ALA A 162 12.61 2.27 8.38
N ARG A 163 11.87 3.28 8.83
CA ARG A 163 10.41 3.27 8.86
C ARG A 163 9.87 4.16 7.74
N LYS A 164 10.12 3.78 6.48
CA LYS A 164 9.38 4.38 5.35
C LYS A 164 8.18 3.52 5.01
N ILE A 165 7.02 4.17 4.87
CA ILE A 165 5.74 3.51 4.60
C ILE A 165 5.69 3.01 3.13
N GLY A 166 6.51 3.58 2.24
CA GLY A 166 6.53 3.27 0.80
C GLY A 166 7.29 2.00 0.43
N PHE A 167 8.23 1.56 1.27
CA PHE A 167 9.01 0.34 1.09
C PHE A 167 9.30 -0.23 2.48
N PRO A 168 8.41 -1.08 3.01
CA PRO A 168 8.52 -1.54 4.39
C PRO A 168 9.70 -2.51 4.55
N SER A 169 10.21 -2.62 5.78
CA SER A 169 11.41 -3.41 6.08
C SER A 169 11.32 -4.85 5.59
N ASN A 170 10.16 -5.51 5.68
CA ASN A 170 10.01 -6.89 5.22
C ASN A 170 10.23 -7.05 3.70
N VAL A 171 9.84 -6.05 2.89
CA VAL A 171 10.10 -6.08 1.44
C VAL A 171 11.57 -5.80 1.16
N SER A 172 12.19 -4.93 1.95
CA SER A 172 13.64 -4.70 1.91
C SER A 172 14.42 -5.95 2.30
N ASP A 173 14.07 -6.61 3.40
CA ASP A 173 14.72 -7.81 3.89
C ASP A 173 14.63 -8.94 2.86
N ASP A 174 13.45 -9.13 2.25
CA ASP A 174 13.26 -10.11 1.17
C ASP A 174 14.12 -9.76 -0.06
N LEU A 175 14.21 -8.47 -0.42
CA LEU A 175 15.08 -7.99 -1.52
C LEU A 175 16.57 -8.21 -1.19
N HIS A 176 17.03 -7.86 0.01
CA HIS A 176 18.42 -8.01 0.44
C HIS A 176 18.84 -9.47 0.43
N ARG A 177 18.00 -10.38 0.96
CA ARG A 177 18.24 -11.84 0.90
C ARG A 177 18.29 -12.36 -0.52
N PHE A 178 17.42 -11.85 -1.40
CA PHE A 178 17.44 -12.22 -2.81
C PHE A 178 18.73 -11.75 -3.49
N VAL A 179 19.13 -10.49 -3.30
CA VAL A 179 20.37 -9.92 -3.84
C VAL A 179 21.60 -10.64 -3.31
N GLU A 180 21.64 -10.95 -2.02
CA GLU A 180 22.70 -11.75 -1.40
C GLU A 180 22.82 -13.11 -2.09
N ARG A 181 21.69 -13.79 -2.29
CA ARG A 181 21.66 -15.07 -3.02
C ARG A 181 22.15 -14.93 -4.46
N LEU A 182 21.72 -13.89 -5.19
CA LEU A 182 22.19 -13.63 -6.55
C LEU A 182 23.70 -13.41 -6.57
N PHE A 183 24.21 -12.58 -5.66
CA PHE A 183 25.62 -12.22 -5.59
C PHE A 183 26.50 -13.46 -5.31
N LEU A 184 26.14 -14.25 -4.29
CA LEU A 184 26.87 -15.47 -3.95
C LEU A 184 26.83 -16.48 -5.11
N ALA A 185 25.69 -16.64 -5.78
CA ALA A 185 25.60 -17.51 -6.95
C ALA A 185 26.52 -17.08 -8.11
N THR A 186 26.72 -15.77 -8.29
CA THR A 186 27.66 -15.24 -9.30
C THR A 186 29.12 -15.35 -8.89
N GLU A 187 29.46 -15.14 -7.62
CA GLU A 187 30.85 -15.16 -7.12
C GLU A 187 31.42 -16.59 -7.06
N PHE A 188 30.60 -17.58 -6.70
CA PHE A 188 31.04 -18.99 -6.60
C PHE A 188 31.01 -19.76 -7.92
N SER A 189 30.55 -19.16 -9.02
CA SER A 189 30.57 -19.81 -10.33
C SER A 189 31.94 -19.75 -11.00
N ASP A 190 32.84 -18.89 -10.53
CA ASP A 190 34.13 -18.60 -11.16
C ASP A 190 35.29 -19.19 -10.32
N GLU A 191 35.48 -20.52 -10.37
CA GLU A 191 36.74 -21.16 -9.94
C GLU A 191 37.93 -20.76 -10.83
N ASP A 192 37.68 -20.11 -11.97
CA ASP A 192 38.67 -19.77 -13.00
C ASP A 192 39.17 -18.31 -12.98
N PHE A 193 38.68 -17.46 -12.06
CA PHE A 193 39.18 -16.08 -11.97
C PHE A 193 40.47 -16.04 -11.15
N GLU A 194 41.60 -15.87 -11.84
CA GLU A 194 42.83 -15.37 -11.23
C GLU A 194 42.50 -14.11 -10.40
N PRO A 195 43.12 -13.91 -9.22
CA PRO A 195 42.86 -12.77 -8.34
C PRO A 195 43.35 -11.47 -9.00
N VAL A 196 42.58 -10.98 -9.98
CA VAL A 196 42.77 -9.70 -10.62
C VAL A 196 42.19 -8.65 -9.67
N ASP A 197 43.07 -8.20 -8.78
CA ASP A 197 42.90 -7.04 -7.91
C ASP A 197 41.74 -7.19 -6.89
N ASP A 198 42.09 -7.59 -5.65
CA ASP A 198 41.26 -7.70 -4.41
C ASP A 198 40.33 -6.50 -4.09
N ARG A 199 40.39 -5.44 -4.91
CA ARG A 199 39.70 -4.16 -4.71
C ARG A 199 38.20 -4.23 -4.91
N LEU A 200 37.71 -5.03 -5.87
CA LEU A 200 36.26 -5.12 -6.13
C LEU A 200 35.53 -5.88 -5.03
N GLY A 201 36.07 -6.99 -4.55
CA GLY A 201 35.50 -7.75 -3.43
C GLY A 201 35.39 -6.89 -2.17
N SER A 202 36.45 -6.17 -1.81
CA SER A 202 36.48 -5.35 -0.59
C SER A 202 35.38 -4.28 -0.50
N ARG A 203 34.79 -3.85 -1.62
CA ARG A 203 33.70 -2.85 -1.64
C ARG A 203 32.37 -3.45 -1.21
N PHE A 204 32.11 -4.72 -1.50
CA PHE A 204 30.83 -5.37 -1.22
C PHE A 204 30.77 -5.97 0.18
N TRP A 205 31.89 -6.09 0.88
CA TRP A 205 31.93 -6.68 2.21
C TRP A 205 32.18 -5.62 3.28
N THR A 206 31.44 -5.67 4.38
CA THR A 206 31.78 -4.89 5.58
C THR A 206 33.04 -5.45 6.23
N GLY A 207 33.72 -4.66 7.07
CA GLY A 207 34.81 -5.17 7.90
C GLY A 207 34.39 -6.27 8.89
N SER A 208 33.08 -6.48 9.06
CA SER A 208 32.49 -7.59 9.82
C SER A 208 32.10 -8.81 8.98
N GLY A 209 32.34 -8.77 7.67
CA GLY A 209 32.05 -9.88 6.76
C GLY A 209 30.60 -10.00 6.29
N TYR A 210 29.79 -8.95 6.43
CA TYR A 210 28.43 -8.92 5.87
C TYR A 210 28.44 -8.31 4.48
N LEU A 211 27.61 -8.84 3.58
CA LEU A 211 27.43 -8.29 2.25
C LEU A 211 26.65 -6.96 2.31
N MET A 212 27.25 -5.91 1.78
CA MET A 212 26.63 -4.61 1.51
C MET A 212 25.73 -4.72 0.28
N THR A 213 24.56 -5.32 0.46
CA THR A 213 23.57 -5.51 -0.60
C THR A 213 23.12 -4.20 -1.26
N ASP A 214 23.19 -3.07 -0.56
CA ASP A 214 22.92 -1.74 -1.10
C ASP A 214 23.92 -1.34 -2.21
N GLU A 215 25.21 -1.63 -2.00
CA GLU A 215 26.25 -1.39 -3.00
C GLU A 215 26.06 -2.33 -4.21
N VAL A 216 25.71 -3.59 -3.97
CA VAL A 216 25.38 -4.54 -5.04
C VAL A 216 24.18 -4.07 -5.85
N LEU A 217 23.14 -3.54 -5.18
CA LEU A 217 21.97 -2.94 -5.82
C LEU A 217 22.34 -1.69 -6.63
N ASP A 218 23.26 -0.84 -6.16
CA ASP A 218 23.74 0.34 -6.91
C ASP A 218 24.47 -0.08 -8.18
N VAL A 219 25.28 -1.14 -8.11
CA VAL A 219 25.92 -1.73 -9.29
C VAL A 219 24.87 -2.30 -10.25
N ALA A 220 23.89 -3.03 -9.74
CA ALA A 220 22.79 -3.58 -10.52
C ALA A 220 21.96 -2.48 -11.21
N TYR A 221 21.76 -1.33 -10.55
CA TYR A 221 20.98 -0.21 -11.08
C TYR A 221 21.76 0.69 -12.05
N SER A 222 23.00 1.03 -11.71
CA SER A 222 23.76 2.07 -12.41
C SER A 222 24.33 1.61 -13.75
N GLY A 223 24.52 0.30 -13.95
CA GLY A 223 25.00 -0.27 -15.22
C GLY A 223 26.36 0.28 -15.68
N ARG A 224 27.20 0.72 -14.73
CA ARG A 224 28.49 1.36 -15.02
C ARG A 224 29.38 0.40 -15.83
N ARG A 225 30.13 0.97 -16.79
CA ARG A 225 30.94 0.17 -17.73
C ARG A 225 31.95 -0.76 -17.05
N ALA A 226 32.57 -0.30 -15.96
CA ALA A 226 33.56 -1.06 -15.19
C ALA A 226 32.96 -2.29 -14.49
N GLU A 227 31.66 -2.27 -14.19
CA GLU A 227 30.98 -3.30 -13.41
C GLU A 227 30.02 -4.14 -14.28
N ARG A 228 30.12 -4.02 -15.61
CA ARG A 228 29.22 -4.70 -16.56
C ARG A 228 29.22 -6.23 -16.42
N VAL A 229 30.34 -6.82 -16.02
CA VAL A 229 30.45 -8.27 -15.85
C VAL A 229 29.55 -8.71 -14.70
N LEU A 230 29.74 -8.12 -13.52
CA LEU A 230 28.90 -8.39 -12.35
C LEU A 230 27.42 -8.03 -12.61
N HIS A 231 27.15 -6.88 -13.21
CA HIS A 231 25.78 -6.49 -13.56
C HIS A 231 25.09 -7.53 -14.45
N ARG A 232 25.76 -8.02 -15.50
CA ARG A 232 25.21 -9.08 -16.37
C ARG A 232 25.01 -10.39 -15.61
N ALA A 233 25.99 -10.81 -14.81
CA ALA A 233 25.89 -12.03 -14.02
C ALA A 233 24.69 -11.99 -13.06
N LEU A 234 24.46 -10.84 -12.39
CA LEU A 234 23.30 -10.64 -11.52
C LEU A 234 21.98 -10.69 -12.29
N LEU A 235 21.92 -10.10 -13.49
CA LEU A 235 20.74 -10.15 -14.34
C LEU A 235 20.46 -11.56 -14.86
N ASP A 236 21.49 -12.29 -15.27
CA ASP A 236 21.38 -13.67 -15.74
C ASP A 236 20.86 -14.59 -14.62
N GLU A 237 21.38 -14.41 -13.39
CA GLU A 237 20.89 -15.16 -12.22
C GLU A 237 19.46 -14.74 -11.84
N ALA A 238 19.09 -13.46 -11.94
CA ALA A 238 17.71 -13.03 -11.74
C ALA A 238 16.74 -13.67 -12.76
N VAL A 239 17.19 -13.86 -14.01
CA VAL A 239 16.43 -14.58 -15.06
C VAL A 239 16.25 -16.07 -14.74
N ALA A 240 17.22 -16.67 -14.05
CA ALA A 240 17.14 -18.04 -13.55
C ALA A 240 16.06 -18.21 -12.46
N HIS A 241 15.82 -17.18 -11.64
CA HIS A 241 14.84 -17.18 -10.53
C HIS A 241 13.66 -16.21 -10.75
N PRO A 242 12.86 -16.36 -11.82
CA PRO A 242 11.80 -15.40 -12.17
C PRO A 242 10.68 -15.32 -11.12
N THR A 243 10.42 -16.41 -10.41
CA THR A 243 9.33 -16.50 -9.42
C THR A 243 9.60 -15.56 -8.26
N ASP A 244 10.84 -15.53 -7.79
CA ASP A 244 11.28 -14.67 -6.69
C ASP A 244 11.24 -13.20 -7.13
N VAL A 245 11.70 -12.90 -8.35
CA VAL A 245 11.61 -11.55 -8.95
C VAL A 245 10.15 -11.07 -9.03
N PHE A 246 9.25 -11.86 -9.61
CA PHE A 246 7.84 -11.46 -9.73
C PHE A 246 7.12 -11.36 -8.38
N TYR A 247 7.47 -12.22 -7.42
CA TYR A 247 6.96 -12.13 -6.06
C TYR A 247 7.40 -10.81 -5.39
N LEU A 248 8.69 -10.47 -5.48
CA LEU A 248 9.24 -9.23 -4.95
C LEU A 248 8.65 -8.00 -5.63
N GLU A 249 8.42 -8.03 -6.94
CA GLU A 249 7.77 -6.93 -7.66
C GLU A 249 6.34 -6.72 -7.16
N HIS A 250 5.57 -7.80 -7.03
CA HIS A 250 4.20 -7.72 -6.51
C HIS A 250 4.19 -7.12 -5.09
N ARG A 251 5.05 -7.63 -4.21
CA ARG A 251 5.23 -7.12 -2.84
C ARG A 251 5.61 -5.65 -2.82
N ALA A 252 6.58 -5.21 -3.63
CA ALA A 252 6.97 -3.80 -3.70
C ALA A 252 5.83 -2.90 -4.22
N LEU A 253 5.05 -3.37 -5.20
CA LEU A 253 3.88 -2.66 -5.73
C LEU A 253 2.76 -2.52 -4.69
N GLU A 254 2.62 -3.43 -3.72
CA GLU A 254 1.63 -3.30 -2.63
C GLU A 254 1.83 -2.06 -1.76
N TYR A 255 3.07 -1.55 -1.68
CA TYR A 255 3.46 -0.41 -0.83
C TYR A 255 3.72 0.89 -1.61
N ARG A 256 3.67 0.83 -2.94
CA ARG A 256 3.82 2.01 -3.80
C ARG A 256 2.74 3.05 -3.50
N ARG A 257 3.10 4.34 -3.41
CA ARG A 257 2.18 5.46 -3.13
C ARG A 257 1.39 5.29 -1.82
N SER A 258 2.10 5.02 -0.72
CA SER A 258 1.53 4.84 0.63
C SER A 258 0.55 5.94 1.06
N ALA A 259 0.82 7.21 0.73
CA ALA A 259 -0.08 8.33 1.06
C ALA A 259 -1.47 8.16 0.41
N ALA A 260 -1.52 7.82 -0.88
CA ALA A 260 -2.80 7.59 -1.57
C ALA A 260 -3.55 6.40 -0.97
N ARG A 261 -2.84 5.37 -0.51
CA ARG A 261 -3.43 4.20 0.14
C ARG A 261 -4.13 4.56 1.45
N ILE A 262 -3.49 5.40 2.28
CA ILE A 262 -4.07 5.89 3.52
C ILE A 262 -5.32 6.74 3.22
N VAL A 263 -5.26 7.61 2.21
CA VAL A 263 -6.42 8.42 1.81
C VAL A 263 -7.58 7.52 1.36
N VAL A 264 -7.34 6.54 0.49
CA VAL A 264 -8.39 5.59 0.06
C VAL A 264 -8.99 4.85 1.25
N PHE A 265 -8.14 4.36 2.16
CA PHE A 265 -8.60 3.69 3.36
C PHE A 265 -9.50 4.61 4.21
N LEU A 266 -9.08 5.86 4.45
CA LEU A 266 -9.87 6.82 5.24
C LEU A 266 -11.22 7.11 4.58
N PHE A 267 -11.26 7.25 3.25
CA PHE A 267 -12.50 7.45 2.50
C PHE A 267 -13.44 6.23 2.64
N TYR A 268 -12.91 5.01 2.53
CA TYR A 268 -13.69 3.79 2.77
C TYR A 268 -14.17 3.66 4.21
N ALA A 269 -13.31 3.94 5.19
CA ALA A 269 -13.66 3.85 6.61
C ALA A 269 -14.73 4.89 6.99
N MET A 270 -14.53 6.15 6.62
CA MET A 270 -15.51 7.22 6.87
C MET A 270 -16.82 6.98 6.11
N GLY A 271 -16.74 6.64 4.82
CA GLY A 271 -17.91 6.34 4.01
C GLY A 271 -18.73 5.18 4.59
N SER A 272 -18.07 4.09 4.97
CA SER A 272 -18.73 2.93 5.58
C SER A 272 -19.32 3.27 6.96
N ALA A 273 -18.61 4.01 7.81
CA ALA A 273 -19.11 4.43 9.12
C ALA A 273 -20.39 5.28 9.00
N LEU A 274 -20.42 6.23 8.04
CA LEU A 274 -21.58 7.06 7.76
C LEU A 274 -22.77 6.26 7.19
N LEU A 275 -22.52 5.17 6.45
CA LEU A 275 -23.58 4.30 5.92
C LEU A 275 -24.17 3.34 6.97
N VAL A 276 -23.34 2.89 7.91
CA VAL A 276 -23.77 2.03 9.01
C VAL A 276 -24.64 2.80 10.01
N PHE A 277 -24.35 4.08 10.22
CA PHE A 277 -25.01 4.90 11.24
C PHE A 277 -26.55 5.01 11.06
N PRO A 278 -27.10 5.36 9.88
CA PRO A 278 -28.55 5.33 9.66
C PRO A 278 -29.17 3.95 9.89
N SER A 279 -28.48 2.88 9.47
CA SER A 279 -28.95 1.51 9.62
C SER A 279 -29.11 1.14 11.09
N ILE A 280 -28.11 1.45 11.93
CA ILE A 280 -28.18 1.21 13.38
C ILE A 280 -29.33 2.00 14.02
N ILE A 281 -29.49 3.28 13.67
CA ILE A 281 -30.58 4.11 14.21
C ILE A 281 -31.94 3.52 13.83
N THR A 282 -32.13 3.13 12.56
CA THR A 282 -33.39 2.51 12.13
C THR A 282 -33.67 1.21 12.88
N SER A 283 -32.66 0.36 13.09
CA SER A 283 -32.81 -0.88 13.85
C SER A 283 -33.19 -0.63 15.32
N ILE A 284 -32.55 0.34 15.99
CA ILE A 284 -32.86 0.69 17.38
C ILE A 284 -34.30 1.22 17.50
N LEU A 285 -34.72 2.09 16.58
CA LEU A 285 -36.08 2.62 16.59
C LEU A 285 -37.10 1.49 16.40
N ILE A 286 -36.91 0.61 15.43
CA ILE A 286 -37.82 -0.52 15.20
C ILE A 286 -37.95 -1.40 16.45
N VAL A 287 -36.83 -1.69 17.14
CA VAL A 287 -36.85 -2.51 18.36
C VAL A 287 -37.51 -1.78 19.54
N LYS A 288 -37.36 -0.46 19.66
CA LYS A 288 -37.97 0.32 20.77
C LYS A 288 -39.49 0.40 20.66
N PHE A 289 -40.03 0.36 19.44
CA PHE A 289 -41.46 0.53 19.15
C PHE A 289 -42.24 -0.78 18.95
N TRP A 290 -41.55 -1.93 19.04
CA TRP A 290 -42.15 -3.27 19.06
C TRP A 290 -42.26 -3.78 20.50
#